data_AF-A0AAI8ZPV6-F1
#
_entry.id   AF-A0AAI8ZPV6-F1
#
_cell.length_a   1.000
_cell.length_b   1.000
_cell.length_c   1.000
_cell.angle_alpha   90.00
_cell.angle_beta   90.00
_cell.angle_gamma   90.00
#
_symmetry.space_group_name_H-M   'P 1'
#
loop_
_entity.id
_entity.type
_entity.pdbx_description
1 polymer ?
#
loop_
_entity_poly.entity_id
_entity_poly.type
_entity_poly.pdbx_seq_one_letter_code
_entity_poly.pdbx_strand_id
1 'polypeptide(L)' 'MSQISKHHRELNAEGVGKCSVPMWSGGGPAGFCDEPAYGNPLPREYVTNSFVQRRYLTPGYDGYVPAMACPCHGGPKKP' A
#
# COMPACT_ATOMS: atom_id res chain seq x y z
N MET A 1 18.31 -2.78 0.36
CA MET A 1 16.88 -2.49 0.12
C MET A 1 16.07 -3.69 0.59
N SER A 2 15.07 -3.49 1.45
CA SER A 2 14.19 -4.59 1.89
C SER A 2 13.40 -5.13 0.69
N GLN A 3 13.39 -6.44 0.52
CA GLN A 3 12.66 -7.10 -0.56
C GLN A 3 11.28 -7.55 -0.10
N ILE A 4 10.31 -7.45 -1.01
CA ILE A 4 8.95 -7.95 -0.81
C ILE A 4 9.02 -9.45 -0.56
N SER A 5 8.51 -9.88 0.59
CA SER A 5 8.42 -11.28 1.00
C SER A 5 7.05 -11.91 0.66
N LYS A 6 6.90 -13.21 0.89
CA LYS A 6 5.63 -13.94 0.69
C LYS A 6 4.46 -13.29 1.44
N HIS A 7 4.67 -12.83 2.66
CA HIS A 7 3.65 -12.18 3.48
C HIS A 7 3.09 -10.88 2.88
N HIS A 8 3.82 -10.26 1.97
CA HIS A 8 3.40 -9.04 1.27
C HIS A 8 2.62 -9.32 -0.02
N ARG A 9 2.70 -10.55 -0.55
CA ARG A 9 2.08 -10.97 -1.80
C ARG A 9 0.85 -11.85 -1.60
N GLU A 10 0.83 -12.62 -0.52
CA GLU A 10 -0.17 -13.66 -0.27
C GLU A 10 -0.76 -13.52 1.14
N LEU A 11 -2.07 -13.73 1.24
CA LEU A 11 -2.77 -13.88 2.52
C LEU A 11 -2.48 -15.26 3.11
N ASN A 12 -2.37 -15.34 4.44
CA ASN A 12 -2.26 -16.61 5.15
C ASN A 12 -3.64 -17.32 5.25
N ALA A 13 -3.68 -18.47 5.94
CA ALA A 13 -4.91 -19.24 6.14
C ALA A 13 -6.02 -18.48 6.90
N GLU A 14 -5.66 -17.42 7.63
CA GLU A 14 -6.58 -16.55 8.37
C GLU A 14 -7.02 -15.33 7.54
N GLY A 15 -6.60 -15.23 6.27
CA GLY A 15 -6.91 -14.10 5.40
C GLY A 15 -6.09 -12.85 5.71
N VAL A 16 -4.91 -12.99 6.34
CA VAL A 16 -4.06 -11.87 6.76
C VAL A 16 -2.69 -11.94 6.08
N GLY A 17 -2.29 -10.83 5.49
CA GLY A 17 -0.96 -10.56 4.99
C GLY A 17 -0.35 -9.32 5.65
N LYS A 18 0.70 -8.77 5.04
CA LYS A 18 1.41 -7.58 5.52
C LYS A 18 1.46 -6.47 4.49
N CYS A 19 1.38 -5.23 4.96
CA CYS A 19 1.44 -4.04 4.14
C CYS A 19 2.83 -3.85 3.55
N SER A 20 2.87 -3.70 2.23
CA SER A 20 4.08 -3.60 1.42
C SER A 20 4.54 -2.17 1.15
N VAL A 21 3.92 -1.17 1.80
CA VAL A 21 4.31 0.24 1.65
C VAL A 21 5.75 0.43 2.11
N PRO A 22 6.66 0.92 1.24
CA PRO A 22 8.02 1.21 1.65
C PRO A 22 8.05 2.37 2.63
N MET A 23 8.70 2.16 3.78
CA MET A 23 8.90 3.19 4.79
C MET A 23 10.28 3.80 4.63
N TRP A 24 10.39 5.08 4.94
CA TRP A 24 11.64 5.84 4.90
C TRP A 24 11.87 6.49 6.26
N SER A 25 13.08 6.41 6.79
CA SER A 25 13.46 7.05 8.05
C SER A 25 14.88 7.61 7.93
N GLY A 26 15.08 8.85 8.36
CA GLY A 26 16.40 9.51 8.32
C GLY A 26 17.03 9.59 6.92
N GLY A 27 16.23 9.62 5.86
CA GLY A 27 16.71 9.64 4.47
C GLY A 27 17.11 8.27 3.90
N GLY A 28 16.90 7.18 4.63
CA GLY A 28 17.14 5.80 4.17
C GLY A 28 15.89 4.92 4.18
N PRO A 29 15.89 3.80 3.42
CA PRO A 29 14.79 2.83 3.47
C PRO A 29 14.74 2.14 4.83
N ALA A 30 13.58 2.21 5.49
CA ALA A 30 13.33 1.65 6.82
C ALA A 30 12.49 0.36 6.77
N GLY A 31 12.46 -0.30 5.62
CA GLY A 31 11.67 -1.52 5.41
C GLY A 31 10.29 -1.24 4.86
N PHE A 32 9.32 -2.05 5.27
CA PHE A 32 7.93 -1.92 4.89
C PHE A 32 7.07 -1.56 6.09
N CYS A 33 5.87 -1.06 5.85
CA CYS A 33 4.90 -0.76 6.90
C CYS A 33 4.59 -2.00 7.76
N ASP A 34 4.51 -3.19 7.14
CA ASP A 34 4.32 -4.48 7.82
C ASP A 34 3.04 -4.61 8.68
N GLU A 35 2.17 -3.59 8.72
CA GLU A 35 0.84 -3.67 9.33
C GLU A 35 -0.04 -4.72 8.65
N PRO A 36 -1.04 -5.28 9.37
CA PRO A 36 -1.98 -6.25 8.80
C PRO A 36 -2.64 -5.73 7.51
N ALA A 37 -2.54 -6.51 6.45
CA ALA A 37 -3.16 -6.26 5.16
C ALA A 37 -4.14 -7.38 4.82
N TYR A 38 -5.31 -7.02 4.27
CA TYR A 38 -6.37 -7.97 3.94
C TYR A 38 -6.57 -8.10 2.42
N GLY A 39 -5.65 -7.54 1.64
CA GLY A 39 -5.67 -7.60 0.18
C GLY A 39 -4.88 -6.48 -0.49
N ASN A 40 -5.06 -6.38 -1.81
CA ASN A 40 -4.46 -5.34 -2.64
C ASN A 40 -5.09 -3.96 -2.37
N PRO A 41 -4.38 -2.86 -2.65
CA PRO A 41 -4.93 -1.51 -2.58
C PRO A 41 -6.26 -1.41 -3.34
N LEU A 42 -7.23 -0.73 -2.74
CA LEU A 42 -8.51 -0.46 -3.38
C LEU A 42 -8.30 0.48 -4.57
N PRO A 43 -9.04 0.28 -5.68
CA PRO A 43 -8.98 1.20 -6.81
C PRO A 43 -9.41 2.60 -6.36
N ARG A 44 -8.72 3.62 -6.87
CA ARG A 44 -9.03 5.02 -6.59
C ARG A 44 -9.19 5.81 -7.87
N GLU A 45 -10.23 6.64 -7.89
CA GLU A 45 -10.46 7.56 -8.98
C GLU A 45 -9.42 8.68 -8.97
N TYR A 46 -8.94 9.02 -10.16
CA TYR A 46 -8.03 10.14 -10.36
C TYR A 46 -8.36 10.87 -11.65
N VAL A 47 -8.03 12.15 -11.69
CA VAL A 47 -8.01 12.95 -12.90
C VAL A 47 -6.58 13.22 -13.30
N THR A 48 -6.33 13.30 -14.61
CA THR A 48 -5.05 13.71 -15.16
C THR A 48 -5.29 14.66 -16.31
N ASN A 49 -4.45 15.70 -16.43
CA ASN A 49 -4.43 16.58 -17.59
C ASN A 49 -2.97 16.99 -17.88
N SER A 50 -2.74 17.74 -18.96
CA SER A 50 -1.40 18.20 -19.35
C SER A 50 -0.71 19.12 -18.34
N PHE A 51 -1.45 19.73 -17.42
CA PHE A 51 -0.95 20.65 -16.39
C PHE A 51 -0.83 20.00 -15.00
N VAL A 52 -1.49 18.85 -14.78
CA VAL A 52 -1.60 18.18 -13.49
C VAL A 52 -1.14 16.74 -13.64
N GLN A 53 0.04 16.45 -13.09
CA GLN A 53 0.43 15.07 -12.78
C GLN A 53 -0.63 14.49 -11.84
N ARG A 54 -1.24 13.36 -12.24
CA ARG A 54 -2.32 12.60 -11.58
C ARG A 54 -2.80 13.15 -10.22
N ARG A 55 -4.04 13.64 -10.16
CA ARG A 55 -4.70 14.06 -8.90
C ARG A 55 -5.79 13.06 -8.51
N TYR A 56 -5.64 12.43 -7.36
CA TYR A 56 -6.66 11.55 -6.79
C TYR A 56 -7.90 12.34 -6.35
N LEU A 57 -9.09 11.85 -6.70
CA LEU A 57 -10.37 12.46 -6.33
C LEU A 57 -10.86 11.98 -4.97
N THR A 58 -10.50 10.75 -4.60
CA THR A 58 -10.83 10.17 -3.30
C THR A 58 -9.72 10.40 -2.28
N PRO A 59 -10.05 10.76 -1.03
CA PRO A 59 -9.06 10.90 0.03
C PRO A 59 -8.42 9.55 0.34
N GLY A 60 -7.14 9.57 0.72
CA GLY A 60 -6.39 8.37 1.10
C GLY A 60 -4.93 8.44 0.70
N TYR A 61 -4.17 7.42 1.07
CA TYR A 61 -2.74 7.30 0.76
C TYR A 61 -2.48 7.33 -0.75
N ASP A 62 -1.63 8.24 -1.19
CA ASP A 62 -1.26 8.47 -2.60
C ASP A 62 0.13 7.97 -2.99
N GLY A 63 0.88 7.46 -2.01
CA GLY A 63 2.19 6.89 -2.24
C GLY A 63 2.13 5.51 -2.91
N TYR A 64 3.32 5.03 -3.26
CA TYR A 64 3.50 3.76 -3.94
C TYR A 64 3.24 2.57 -3.01
N VAL A 65 2.47 1.60 -3.50
CA VAL A 65 2.26 0.29 -2.86
C VAL A 65 2.58 -0.81 -3.89
N PRO A 66 3.63 -1.61 -3.69
CA PRO A 66 4.06 -2.60 -4.66
C PRO A 66 3.27 -3.92 -4.64
N ALA A 67 2.57 -4.24 -3.53
CA ALA A 67 1.75 -5.44 -3.37
C ALA A 67 0.55 -5.15 -2.44
N MET A 68 0.37 -5.90 -1.33
CA MET A 68 -0.77 -5.69 -0.42
C MET A 68 -0.66 -4.42 0.43
N ALA A 69 -1.81 -3.88 0.86
CA ALA A 69 -1.94 -2.66 1.67
C ALA A 69 -2.75 -2.89 2.96
N CYS A 70 -2.37 -2.22 4.04
CA CYS A 70 -3.23 -2.09 5.22
C CYS A 70 -4.32 -1.02 4.99
N PRO A 71 -5.38 -0.97 5.82
CA PRO A 71 -6.45 0.02 5.66
C PRO A 71 -5.98 1.48 5.66
N CYS A 72 -4.94 1.82 6.44
CA CYS A 72 -4.38 3.17 6.48
C CYS A 72 -3.73 3.57 5.15
N HIS A 73 -3.14 2.60 4.44
CA HIS A 73 -2.48 2.80 3.15
C HIS A 73 -3.37 2.42 1.95
N GLY A 74 -4.69 2.43 2.14
CA GLY A 74 -5.66 2.24 1.06
C GLY A 74 -6.01 0.79 0.75
N GLY A 75 -5.66 -0.16 1.61
CA GLY A 75 -6.10 -1.55 1.52
C GLY A 75 -7.53 -1.77 2.04
N PRO A 76 -8.11 -2.95 1.79
CA PRO A 76 -9.41 -3.34 2.33
C PRO A 76 -9.37 -3.42 3.86
N LYS A 77 -10.53 -3.17 4.50
CA LYS A 77 -10.71 -3.38 5.93
C LYS A 77 -10.77 -4.88 6.25
N LYS A 78 -10.52 -5.22 7.52
CA LYS A 78 -10.68 -6.59 8.02
C LYS A 78 -12.09 -7.10 7.66
N PRO A 79 -12.22 -8.34 7.14
CA PRO A 79 -13.52 -8.97 6.92
C PRO A 79 -14.31 -9.17 8.22
#